data_AF-A0A1U8CP77-F1
#
_entry.id   AF-A0A1U8CP77-F1
#
_cell.length_a   1.000
_cell.length_b   1.000
_cell.length_c   1.000
_cell.angle_alpha   90.00
_cell.angle_beta   90.00
_cell.angle_gamma   90.00
#
_symmetry.space_group_name_H-M   'P 1'
#
loop_
_entity.id
_entity.type
_entity.pdbx_description
1 polymer ?
#
loop_
_entity_poly.entity_id
_entity_poly.type
_entity_poly.pdbx_seq_one_letter_code
_entity_poly.pdbx_strand_id
1 'polypeptide(L)' 'MYELYDPCTVMFFFRNKHIMIDLGTGNNNKINWAMEDKQEMVDIIETVYRGARKGRGLVVSPKDYSTKYRY' A
#
# COMPACT_ATOMS: atom_id res chain seq x y z
N MET A 1 -15.94 -7.82 -3.72
CA MET A 1 -16.15 -7.93 -2.26
C MET A 1 -14.77 -7.84 -1.61
N TYR A 2 -14.59 -7.02 -0.57
CA TYR A 2 -13.28 -6.90 0.09
C TYR A 2 -13.15 -8.02 1.14
N GLU A 3 -12.10 -8.83 1.03
CA GLU A 3 -11.82 -9.94 1.94
C GLU A 3 -11.12 -9.43 3.20
N LEU A 4 -11.86 -9.02 4.22
CA LEU A 4 -11.30 -8.45 5.45
C LEU A 4 -11.10 -9.53 6.54
N TYR A 5 -10.15 -10.44 6.32
CA TYR A 5 -9.84 -11.52 7.25
C TYR A 5 -8.64 -11.22 8.16
N ASP A 6 -7.80 -10.26 7.77
CA ASP A 6 -6.59 -9.88 8.50
C ASP A 6 -6.91 -8.96 9.70
N PRO A 7 -6.16 -9.04 10.81
CA PRO A 7 -6.40 -8.23 12.02
C PRO A 7 -6.19 -6.72 11.81
N CYS A 8 -5.36 -6.35 10.83
CA CYS A 8 -5.18 -4.98 10.38
C CYS A 8 -5.33 -4.97 8.86
N THR A 9 -6.02 -3.97 8.31
CA THR A 9 -6.13 -3.80 6.86
C THR A 9 -6.23 -2.32 6.54
N VAL A 10 -5.29 -1.81 5.74
CA VAL A 10 -5.32 -0.46 5.18
C VAL A 10 -5.47 -0.57 3.67
N MET A 11 -6.49 0.12 3.14
CA MET A 11 -6.80 0.18 1.70
C MET A 11 -6.86 1.63 1.24
N PHE A 12 -6.45 1.89 0.00
CA PHE A 12 -6.37 3.24 -0.54
C PHE A 12 -7.42 3.46 -1.63
N PHE A 13 -8.15 4.57 -1.51
CA PHE A 13 -9.17 4.95 -2.46
C PHE A 13 -8.91 6.37 -2.97
N PHE A 14 -9.05 6.57 -4.28
CA PHE A 14 -8.96 7.88 -4.91
C PHE A 14 -10.05 8.02 -5.98
N ARG A 15 -10.92 9.03 -5.83
CA ARG A 15 -12.04 9.29 -6.76
C ARG A 15 -12.89 8.03 -7.05
N ASN A 16 -13.31 7.36 -5.98
CA ASN A 16 -14.11 6.12 -6.02
C ASN A 16 -13.44 4.93 -6.75
N LYS A 17 -12.12 4.97 -6.93
CA LYS A 17 -11.33 3.84 -7.43
C LYS A 17 -10.40 3.33 -6.32
N HIS A 18 -10.39 2.01 -6.15
CA HIS A 18 -9.40 1.33 -5.31
C HIS A 18 -8.03 1.41 -6.00
N ILE A 19 -7.01 1.82 -5.25
CA ILE A 19 -5.64 1.94 -5.72
C ILE A 19 -4.83 0.79 -5.13
N MET A 20 -4.28 -0.05 -6.01
CA MET A 20 -3.39 -1.13 -5.65
C MET A 20 -1.98 -0.60 -5.44
N ILE A 21 -1.24 -1.20 -4.50
CA ILE A 21 0.13 -0.84 -4.17
C ILE A 21 0.98 -2.10 -4.23
N ASP A 22 2.00 -2.11 -5.08
CA ASP A 22 3.01 -3.14 -5.07
C ASP A 22 4.00 -2.88 -3.93
N LEU A 23 3.95 -3.74 -2.92
CA LEU A 23 4.78 -3.71 -1.71
C LEU A 23 5.80 -4.84 -1.67
N GLY A 24 5.87 -5.67 -2.73
CA GLY A 24 6.71 -6.88 -2.76
C GLY A 24 6.23 -8.03 -1.86
N THR A 25 5.07 -7.90 -1.22
CA THR A 25 4.48 -8.93 -0.33
C THR A 25 3.60 -9.95 -1.08
N GLY A 26 3.36 -9.72 -2.38
CA GLY A 26 2.46 -10.53 -3.21
C GLY A 26 0.97 -10.14 -3.13
N ASN A 27 0.57 -9.33 -2.14
CA ASN A 27 -0.80 -8.79 -2.05
C ASN A 27 -0.81 -7.27 -2.26
N ASN A 28 -1.30 -6.85 -3.42
CA ASN A 28 -1.29 -5.44 -3.80
C ASN A 28 -2.56 -4.68 -3.40
N ASN A 29 -3.56 -5.37 -2.86
CA ASN A 29 -4.87 -4.76 -2.59
C ASN A 29 -4.88 -3.96 -1.29
N LYS A 30 -4.02 -4.32 -0.34
CA LYS A 30 -4.05 -3.82 1.03
C LYS A 30 -2.70 -3.96 1.72
N ILE A 31 -2.48 -3.15 2.75
CA ILE A 31 -1.46 -3.40 3.77
C ILE A 31 -2.14 -4.16 4.90
N ASN A 32 -1.69 -5.38 5.20
CA ASN A 32 -2.32 -6.24 6.22
C ASN A 32 -1.51 -6.43 7.51
N TRP A 33 -0.50 -5.58 7.74
CA TRP A 33 0.30 -5.57 8.97
C TRP A 33 0.34 -4.17 9.58
N ALA A 34 0.74 -4.10 10.85
CA ALA A 34 1.03 -2.84 11.51
C ALA A 34 2.40 -2.33 11.06
N MET A 35 2.45 -1.15 10.44
CA MET A 35 3.70 -0.46 10.14
C MET A 35 4.22 0.24 11.40
N GLU A 36 5.51 0.08 11.68
CA GLU A 36 6.15 0.67 12.86
C GLU A 36 6.66 2.09 12.59
N ASP A 37 7.19 2.35 11.39
CA ASP A 37 7.70 3.65 11.00
C ASP A 37 6.57 4.54 10.43
N LYS A 38 6.39 5.70 11.04
CA LYS A 38 5.43 6.72 10.60
C LYS A 38 5.84 7.33 9.26
N GLN A 39 7.14 7.48 9.00
CA GLN A 39 7.62 8.08 7.76
C GLN A 39 7.30 7.18 6.55
N GLU A 40 7.44 5.86 6.71
CA GLU A 40 7.08 4.90 5.66
C GLU A 40 5.61 5.01 5.25
N MET A 41 4.70 5.20 6.21
CA MET A 41 3.29 5.41 5.90
C MET A 41 3.07 6.72 5.13
N VAL A 42 3.77 7.81 5.49
CA VAL A 42 3.70 9.09 4.77
C VAL A 42 4.19 8.92 3.33
N ASP A 43 5.32 8.25 3.12
CA ASP A 43 5.91 8.02 1.80
C ASP A 43 5.00 7.17 0.90
N ILE A 44 4.33 6.17 1.48
CA ILE A 44 3.33 5.35 0.78
C ILE A 44 2.13 6.22 0.37
N ILE A 45 1.57 7.02 1.29
CA ILE A 45 0.43 7.90 1.00
C ILE A 45 0.79 8.88 -0.13
N GLU A 46 1.98 9.47 -0.08
CA GLU A 46 2.46 10.37 -1.12
C GLU A 46 2.56 9.66 -2.49
N THR A 47 3.12 8.46 -2.50
CA THR A 47 3.27 7.66 -3.73
C THR A 47 1.92 7.28 -4.34
N VAL A 48 0.97 6.86 -3.51
CA VAL A 48 -0.43 6.62 -3.90
C VAL A 48 -1.04 7.88 -4.49
N TYR A 49 -0.92 9.02 -3.82
CA TYR A 49 -1.50 10.27 -4.29
C TYR A 49 -0.92 10.70 -5.64
N ARG A 50 0.42 10.65 -5.79
CA ARG A 50 1.12 10.99 -7.04
C ARG A 50 0.72 10.06 -8.19
N GLY A 51 0.61 8.76 -7.93
CA GLY A 51 0.22 7.77 -8.94
C GLY A 51 -1.25 7.85 -9.32
N ALA A 52 -2.14 7.96 -8.33
CA ALA A 52 -3.58 8.04 -8.55
C ALA A 52 -3.99 9.34 -9.25
N ARG A 53 -3.32 10.48 -8.95
CA ARG A 53 -3.52 11.73 -9.72
C ARG A 53 -3.18 11.61 -11.19
N LYS A 54 -2.21 10.75 -11.54
CA LYS A 54 -1.85 10.42 -12.94
C LYS A 54 -2.79 9.36 -13.56
N GLY A 55 -3.82 8.91 -12.84
CA GLY A 55 -4.78 7.92 -13.32
C GLY A 55 -4.31 6.47 -13.22
N ARG A 56 -3.21 6.18 -12.49
CA ARG A 56 -2.74 4.81 -12.30
C ARG A 56 -3.60 4.09 -11.27
N GLY A 57 -4.03 2.87 -11.59
CA GLY A 57 -4.72 1.97 -10.66
C GLY A 57 -3.78 1.10 -9.81
N LEU A 58 -2.50 1.03 -10.19
CA LEU A 58 -1.44 0.36 -9.46
C LEU A 58 -0.24 1.30 -9.31
N VAL A 59 0.27 1.42 -8.09
CA VAL A 59 1.48 2.19 -7.77
C VAL A 59 2.52 1.26 -7.16
N VAL A 60 3.80 1.58 -7.32
CA VAL A 60 4.90 0.78 -6.75
C VAL A 60 5.43 1.53 -5.54
N SER A 61 5.54 0.84 -4.40
CA SER A 61 6.09 1.40 -3.18
C SER A 61 7.55 1.81 -3.36
N PRO A 62 8.02 2.88 -2.70
CA PRO A 62 9.43 3.26 -2.71
C PRO A 62 10.34 2.26 -1.99
N LYS A 63 9.78 1.41 -1.11
CA LYS A 63 10.48 0.36 -0.36
C LYS A 63 9.86 -1.02 -0.67
N ASP A 64 10.69 -2.05 -0.61
CA ASP A 64 10.28 -3.45 -0.73
C ASP A 64 10.10 -4.07 0.66
N TYR A 65 8.91 -4.58 0.94
CA TYR A 65 8.57 -5.17 2.24
C TYR A 65 8.69 -6.71 2.25
N SER A 66 9.26 -7.32 1.20
CA SER A 66 9.41 -8.77 1.05
C SER A 66 10.26 -9.43 2.16
N THR A 67 11.35 -8.80 2.59
CA THR A 67 12.31 -9.38 3.56
C THR A 67 12.20 -8.82 4.97
N LYS A 68 11.26 -7.90 5.23
CA LYS A 68 11.15 -7.11 6.48
C LYS A 68 12.46 -6.45 6.93
N TYR A 69 13.45 -6.32 6.04
CA TYR A 69 14.78 -5.77 6.33
C TYR A 69 15.46 -6.34 7.59
N ARG A 70 15.17 -7.60 7.96
CA ARG A 70 15.85 -8.30 9.04
C ARG A 70 17.09 -9.00 8.47
N TYR A 71 18.25 -8.36 8.65
CA TYR A 71 19.57 -8.94 8.38
C TYR A 71 20.20 -9.45 9.67
#